data_AF-X1UHX5-F1
#
_entry.id   AF-X1UHX5-F1
#
_cell.length_a   1.000
_cell.length_b   1.000
_cell.length_c   1.000
_cell.angle_alpha   90.00
_cell.angle_beta   90.00
_cell.angle_gamma   90.00
#
_symmetry.space_group_name_H-M   'P 1'
#
loop_
_entity.id
_entity.type
_entity.pdbx_description
1 polymer ?
#
loop_
_entity_poly.entity_id
_entity_poly.type
_entity_poly.pdbx_seq_one_letter_code
_entity_poly.pdbx_strand_id
1 'polypeptide(L)'
;LLVFGCDITEDYPIIALKVREAVAKGSKLVTFNHRATRMDPLANITLKVNPRTSTGLLRAMLNYILSYGLVDYDFVRFRTTGFESLAKEVRKYPLEKVADTLWIKPARIVEAVHLYIRAQRPVIIVNADTITSAELILISNLALITGNVGRSGAGIIALHTAGNAQGLIDMGVNPNYLPGQQPITAPAVRQKFEAAWGKPIPSEKGRDAIAIIQGIEAGNIQSILILGGDAIGKIENAIFEVPIFSVLIDTVFPETPPYPD
;
A
#
# COMPACT_ATOMS: atom_id res chain seq x y z
N LEU A 1 16.61 7.15 2.05
CA LEU A 1 15.42 6.91 1.20
C LEU A 1 15.39 5.45 0.85
N LEU A 2 14.25 4.79 1.08
CA LEU A 2 14.01 3.40 0.71
C LEU A 2 12.84 3.39 -0.28
N VAL A 3 13.06 2.95 -1.51
CA VAL A 3 12.00 2.80 -2.52
C VAL A 3 11.70 1.31 -2.65
N PHE A 4 10.44 0.91 -2.49
CA PHE A 4 10.04 -0.49 -2.49
C PHE A 4 8.87 -0.72 -3.44
N GLY A 5 9.04 -1.67 -4.37
CA GLY A 5 7.99 -2.20 -5.24
C GLY A 5 7.46 -1.21 -6.29
N CYS A 6 8.21 -0.15 -6.61
CA CYS A 6 7.78 0.86 -7.58
C CYS A 6 8.92 1.48 -8.38
N ASP A 7 8.61 1.86 -9.63
CA ASP A 7 9.46 2.70 -10.46
C ASP A 7 8.94 4.15 -10.44
N ILE A 8 9.44 4.91 -9.47
CA ILE A 8 9.07 6.32 -9.33
C ILE A 8 9.48 7.18 -10.54
N THR A 9 10.36 6.71 -11.44
CA THR A 9 10.75 7.50 -12.62
C THR A 9 9.76 7.39 -13.76
N GLU A 10 9.01 6.29 -13.82
CA GLU A 10 7.93 6.09 -14.80
C GLU A 10 6.60 6.58 -14.22
N ASP A 11 6.26 6.11 -13.02
CA ASP A 11 4.94 6.35 -12.44
C ASP A 11 4.81 7.74 -11.78
N TYR A 12 5.92 8.28 -11.23
CA TYR A 12 5.89 9.48 -10.40
C TYR A 12 7.06 10.46 -10.66
N PRO A 13 7.19 11.03 -11.87
CA PRO A 13 8.38 11.80 -12.27
C PRO A 13 8.76 12.95 -11.32
N ILE A 14 7.77 13.65 -10.74
CA ILE A 14 8.01 14.72 -9.77
C ILE A 14 8.61 14.19 -8.46
N ILE A 15 8.19 13.01 -8.00
CA ILE A 15 8.78 12.35 -6.84
C ILE A 15 10.20 11.89 -7.17
N ALA A 16 10.44 11.33 -8.36
CA ALA A 16 11.78 10.98 -8.80
C ALA A 16 12.73 12.19 -8.81
N LEU A 17 12.29 13.37 -9.26
CA LEU A 17 13.09 14.59 -9.21
C LEU A 17 13.48 14.94 -7.76
N LYS A 18 12.53 14.94 -6.81
CA LYS A 18 12.81 15.19 -5.40
C LYS A 18 13.75 14.16 -4.78
N VAL A 19 13.61 12.89 -5.14
CA VAL A 19 14.52 11.82 -4.69
C VAL A 19 15.93 12.06 -5.25
N ARG A 20 16.06 12.41 -6.54
CA ARG A 20 17.35 12.74 -7.17
C ARG A 20 18.03 13.93 -6.51
N GLU A 21 17.28 15.00 -6.22
CA GLU A 21 17.80 16.16 -5.48
C GLU A 21 18.28 15.79 -4.08
N ALA A 22 17.53 14.95 -3.36
CA ALA A 22 17.93 14.49 -2.04
C ALA A 22 19.20 13.65 -2.08
N VAL A 23 19.35 12.76 -3.08
CA VAL A 23 20.56 11.96 -3.31
C VAL A 23 21.75 12.84 -3.68
N ALA A 24 21.56 13.82 -4.57
CA ALA A 24 22.60 14.79 -4.92
C ALA A 24 23.09 15.61 -3.71
N LYS A 25 22.22 15.85 -2.73
CA LYS A 25 22.54 16.48 -1.43
C LYS A 25 23.14 15.51 -0.40
N GLY A 26 23.43 14.27 -0.77
CA GLY A 26 24.11 13.29 0.07
C GLY A 26 23.21 12.25 0.75
N SER A 27 21.89 12.27 0.51
CA SER A 27 21.00 11.25 1.05
C SER A 27 21.33 9.87 0.45
N LYS A 28 21.29 8.84 1.29
CA LYS A 28 21.46 7.46 0.83
C LYS A 28 20.15 6.93 0.22
N LEU A 29 20.26 6.19 -0.87
CA LEU A 29 19.15 5.57 -1.57
C LEU A 29 19.30 4.05 -1.59
N VAL A 30 18.24 3.35 -1.20
CA VAL A 30 18.08 1.90 -1.31
C VAL A 30 16.85 1.62 -2.15
N THR A 31 16.95 0.74 -3.14
CA THR A 31 15.83 0.31 -3.98
C THR A 31 15.58 -1.19 -3.85
N PHE A 32 14.31 -1.56 -3.71
CA PHE A 32 13.82 -2.93 -3.66
C PHE A 32 12.79 -3.10 -4.77
N ASN A 33 13.21 -3.57 -5.94
CA ASN A 33 12.35 -3.63 -7.13
C ASN A 33 12.54 -4.97 -7.84
N HIS A 34 11.49 -5.52 -8.45
CA HIS A 34 11.60 -6.75 -9.24
C HIS A 34 12.32 -6.54 -10.58
N ARG A 35 12.27 -5.33 -11.12
CA ARG A 35 12.88 -4.93 -12.39
C ARG A 35 13.99 -3.91 -12.18
N ALA A 36 14.84 -3.74 -13.20
CA ALA A 36 15.76 -2.61 -13.25
C ALA A 36 14.98 -1.30 -13.42
N THR A 37 15.39 -0.25 -12.70
CA THR A 37 14.76 1.09 -12.75
C THR A 37 15.80 2.15 -13.03
N ARG A 38 15.39 3.32 -13.50
CA ARG A 38 16.31 4.45 -13.75
C ARG A 38 16.86 5.07 -12.47
N MET A 39 16.37 4.64 -11.29
CA MET A 39 16.90 5.02 -9.99
C MET A 39 18.05 4.13 -9.51
N ASP A 40 18.19 2.92 -10.05
CA ASP A 40 19.19 1.95 -9.59
C ASP A 40 20.63 2.46 -9.71
N PRO A 41 21.06 3.16 -10.77
CA PRO A 41 22.43 3.69 -10.86
C PRO A 41 22.75 4.75 -9.81
N LEU A 42 21.72 5.37 -9.22
CA LEU A 42 21.86 6.38 -8.18
C LEU A 42 21.78 5.77 -6.77
N ALA A 43 21.36 4.51 -6.65
CA ALA A 43 21.18 3.83 -5.38
C ALA A 43 22.52 3.34 -4.82
N ASN A 44 22.69 3.48 -3.50
CA ASN A 44 23.78 2.82 -2.79
C ASN A 44 23.56 1.32 -2.76
N ILE A 45 22.30 0.90 -2.67
CA ILE A 45 21.91 -0.50 -2.66
C ILE A 45 20.70 -0.71 -3.56
N THR A 46 20.86 -1.61 -4.52
CA THR A 46 19.77 -2.13 -5.34
C THR A 46 19.60 -3.61 -5.01
N LEU A 47 18.38 -4.01 -4.65
CA LEU A 47 17.98 -5.38 -4.41
C LEU A 47 16.88 -5.77 -5.39
N LYS A 48 17.12 -6.86 -6.13
CA LYS A 48 16.14 -7.42 -7.06
C LYS A 48 15.27 -8.44 -6.35
N VAL A 49 14.04 -8.04 -6.07
CA VAL A 49 13.12 -8.80 -5.21
C VAL A 49 12.02 -9.41 -6.06
N ASN A 50 11.87 -10.73 -6.00
CA ASN A 50 10.73 -11.39 -6.63
C ASN A 50 9.45 -11.03 -5.88
N PRO A 51 8.37 -10.55 -6.53
CA PRO A 51 7.12 -10.21 -5.87
C PRO A 51 6.52 -11.36 -5.05
N ARG A 52 6.80 -12.62 -5.42
CA ARG A 52 6.33 -13.80 -4.67
C ARG A 52 7.06 -14.01 -3.34
N THR A 53 8.25 -13.46 -3.18
CA THR A 53 9.11 -13.68 -1.98
C THR A 53 9.37 -12.38 -1.20
N SER A 54 8.83 -11.25 -1.65
CA SER A 54 9.02 -9.92 -1.07
C SER A 54 8.56 -9.82 0.39
N THR A 55 7.42 -10.43 0.73
CA THR A 55 6.96 -10.50 2.14
C THR A 55 7.91 -11.31 3.02
N GLY A 56 8.55 -12.35 2.46
CA GLY A 56 9.59 -13.12 3.14
C GLY A 56 10.83 -12.28 3.43
N LEU A 57 11.26 -11.45 2.48
CA LEU A 57 12.34 -10.48 2.67
C LEU A 57 12.03 -9.47 3.77
N LEU A 58 10.84 -8.86 3.76
CA LEU A 58 10.43 -7.90 4.78
C LEU A 58 10.39 -8.55 6.18
N ARG A 59 9.85 -9.76 6.29
CA ARG A 59 9.87 -10.53 7.55
C ARG A 59 11.28 -10.85 8.01
N ALA A 60 12.19 -11.19 7.10
CA ALA A 60 13.60 -11.44 7.42
C ALA A 60 14.32 -10.17 7.89
N MET A 61 14.04 -9.01 7.28
CA MET A 61 14.55 -7.72 7.74
C MET A 61 14.06 -7.39 9.16
N LEU A 62 12.76 -7.57 9.42
CA LEU A 62 12.18 -7.39 10.76
C LEU A 62 12.81 -8.35 11.77
N ASN A 63 12.93 -9.63 11.42
CA ASN A 63 13.57 -10.63 12.26
C ASN A 63 15.01 -10.24 12.62
N TYR A 64 15.79 -9.78 11.64
CA TYR A 64 17.15 -9.31 11.86
C TYR A 64 17.18 -8.14 12.85
N ILE A 65 16.33 -7.12 12.66
CA ILE A 65 16.25 -5.97 13.59
C ILE A 65 15.94 -6.43 15.02
N LEU A 66 14.99 -7.35 15.18
CA LEU A 66 14.60 -7.89 16.49
C LEU A 66 15.71 -8.73 17.13
N SER A 67 16.37 -9.58 16.35
CA SER A 67 17.36 -10.54 16.87
C SER A 67 18.65 -9.85 17.32
N TYR A 68 18.99 -8.72 16.70
CA TYR A 68 20.18 -7.94 17.02
C TYR A 68 19.89 -6.73 17.93
N GLY A 69 18.69 -6.63 18.49
CA GLY A 69 18.33 -5.56 19.44
C GLY A 69 18.36 -4.16 18.83
N LEU A 70 18.05 -4.03 17.53
CA LEU A 70 18.05 -2.78 16.78
C LEU A 70 16.68 -2.06 16.82
N VAL A 71 15.81 -2.47 17.74
CA VAL A 71 14.46 -1.94 17.94
C VAL A 71 14.53 -0.67 18.78
N ASP A 72 13.73 0.34 18.42
CA ASP A 72 13.44 1.48 19.28
C ASP A 72 12.39 1.05 20.33
N TYR A 73 12.87 0.47 21.44
CA TYR A 73 12.00 -0.08 22.47
C TYR A 73 11.15 0.97 23.18
N ASP A 74 11.65 2.20 23.31
CA ASP A 74 10.88 3.29 23.91
C ASP A 74 9.72 3.68 23.00
N PHE A 75 9.98 3.88 21.70
CA PHE A 75 8.91 4.16 20.73
C PHE A 75 7.89 3.02 20.70
N VAL A 76 8.35 1.77 20.61
CA VAL A 76 7.47 0.60 20.60
C VAL A 76 6.59 0.56 21.85
N ARG A 77 7.18 0.75 23.04
CA ARG A 77 6.46 0.71 24.31
C ARG A 77 5.38 1.78 24.42
N PHE A 78 5.67 3.00 23.97
CA PHE A 78 4.79 4.15 24.21
C PHE A 78 3.83 4.46 23.05
N ARG A 79 4.12 3.99 21.83
CA ARG A 79 3.40 4.42 20.61
C ARG A 79 2.80 3.27 19.81
N THR A 80 3.01 2.02 20.21
CA THR A 80 2.58 0.86 19.43
C THR A 80 1.87 -0.19 20.28
N THR A 81 1.20 -1.11 19.61
CA THR A 81 0.61 -2.32 20.21
C THR A 81 0.97 -3.54 19.36
N GLY A 82 0.80 -4.75 19.89
CA GLY A 82 1.00 -5.98 19.11
C GLY A 82 2.45 -6.40 18.84
N PHE A 83 3.44 -5.75 19.45
CA PHE A 83 4.86 -6.06 19.25
C PHE A 83 5.21 -7.54 19.52
N GLU A 84 4.69 -8.14 20.58
CA GLU A 84 4.96 -9.54 20.93
C GLU A 84 4.44 -10.51 19.85
N SER A 85 3.26 -10.23 19.30
CA SER A 85 2.67 -11.02 18.21
C SER A 85 3.54 -10.94 16.95
N LEU A 86 3.95 -9.72 16.58
CA LEU A 86 4.88 -9.49 15.48
C LEU A 86 6.20 -10.25 15.69
N ALA A 87 6.79 -10.14 16.89
CA ALA A 87 8.04 -10.80 17.24
C ALA A 87 7.94 -12.32 17.10
N LYS A 88 6.83 -12.92 17.53
CA LYS A 88 6.56 -14.36 17.38
C LYS A 88 6.40 -14.76 15.91
N GLU A 89 5.75 -13.93 15.09
CA GLU A 89 5.57 -14.19 13.67
C GLU A 89 6.91 -14.17 12.93
N VAL A 90 7.69 -13.09 13.07
CA VAL A 90 8.91 -12.88 12.28
C VAL A 90 10.06 -13.79 12.71
N ARG A 91 10.05 -14.33 13.95
CA ARG A 91 11.01 -15.36 14.41
C ARG A 91 11.10 -16.58 13.49
N LYS A 92 10.06 -16.87 12.72
CA LYS A 92 10.03 -17.98 11.75
C LYS A 92 10.86 -17.71 10.48
N TYR A 93 11.35 -16.48 10.31
CA TYR A 93 12.01 -15.99 9.10
C TYR A 93 13.44 -15.50 9.39
N PRO A 94 14.35 -16.36 9.90
CA PRO A 94 15.74 -15.96 10.10
C PRO A 94 16.40 -15.64 8.75
N LEU A 95 17.17 -14.57 8.71
CA LEU A 95 17.72 -14.01 7.48
C LEU A 95 18.54 -15.03 6.69
N GLU A 96 19.34 -15.85 7.38
CA GLU A 96 20.20 -16.87 6.79
C GLU A 96 19.39 -17.96 6.07
N LYS A 97 18.22 -18.35 6.60
CA LYS A 97 17.37 -19.38 5.97
C LYS A 97 16.58 -18.84 4.79
N VAL A 98 16.21 -17.56 4.83
CA VAL A 98 15.35 -16.96 3.80
C VAL A 98 16.20 -16.45 2.63
N ALA A 99 17.46 -16.07 2.85
CA ALA A 99 18.36 -15.56 1.82
C ALA A 99 18.53 -16.50 0.61
N ASP A 100 18.59 -17.82 0.83
CA ASP A 100 18.70 -18.81 -0.24
C ASP A 100 17.49 -18.79 -1.17
N THR A 101 16.29 -18.57 -0.62
CA THR A 101 15.05 -18.47 -1.41
C THR A 101 14.89 -17.11 -2.10
N LEU A 102 15.58 -16.08 -1.60
CA LEU A 102 15.55 -14.73 -2.14
C LEU A 102 16.55 -14.51 -3.26
N TRP A 103 17.54 -15.38 -3.44
CA TRP A 103 18.64 -15.20 -4.40
C TRP A 103 19.41 -13.89 -4.20
N ILE A 104 19.43 -13.40 -2.94
CA ILE A 104 20.10 -12.17 -2.53
C ILE A 104 21.08 -12.53 -1.42
N LYS A 105 22.33 -12.05 -1.53
CA LYS A 105 23.34 -12.24 -0.47
C LYS A 105 22.84 -11.62 0.85
N PRO A 106 22.85 -12.35 1.99
CA PRO A 106 22.40 -11.82 3.29
C PRO A 106 23.06 -10.48 3.65
N ALA A 107 24.36 -10.36 3.41
CA ALA A 107 25.13 -9.15 3.68
C ALA A 107 24.55 -7.88 3.03
N ARG A 108 23.96 -8.01 1.84
CA ARG A 108 23.33 -6.88 1.12
C ARG A 108 22.02 -6.45 1.78
N ILE A 109 21.26 -7.39 2.31
CA ILE A 109 20.03 -7.13 3.06
C ILE A 109 20.38 -6.44 4.38
N VAL A 110 21.40 -6.96 5.09
CA VAL A 110 21.93 -6.34 6.30
C VAL A 110 22.38 -4.91 6.03
N GLU A 111 23.15 -4.67 4.97
CA GLU A 111 23.62 -3.34 4.59
C GLU A 111 22.44 -2.38 4.32
N ALA A 112 21.38 -2.85 3.66
CA ALA A 112 20.14 -2.08 3.43
C ALA A 112 19.43 -1.71 4.73
N VAL A 113 19.30 -2.66 5.65
CA VAL A 113 18.72 -2.43 6.98
C VAL A 113 19.56 -1.39 7.74
N HIS A 114 20.88 -1.54 7.75
CA HIS A 114 21.77 -0.61 8.46
C HIS A 114 21.74 0.80 7.87
N LEU A 115 21.64 0.95 6.54
CA LEU A 115 21.44 2.26 5.91
C LEU A 115 20.10 2.91 6.33
N TYR A 116 19.05 2.11 6.48
CA TYR A 116 17.74 2.60 6.90
C TYR A 116 17.74 3.02 8.39
N ILE A 117 18.17 2.15 9.30
CA ILE A 117 18.10 2.41 10.75
C ILE A 117 19.05 3.54 11.19
N ARG A 118 20.20 3.70 10.52
CA ARG A 118 21.19 4.75 10.88
C ARG A 118 20.84 6.11 10.30
N ALA A 119 19.88 6.18 9.36
CA ALA A 119 19.50 7.44 8.77
C ALA A 119 18.78 8.33 9.79
N GLN A 120 19.18 9.60 9.87
CA GLN A 120 18.52 10.57 10.74
C GLN A 120 17.09 10.89 10.28
N ARG A 121 16.84 10.83 8.97
CA ARG A 121 15.55 11.15 8.32
C ARG A 121 15.18 10.07 7.28
N PRO A 122 14.80 8.85 7.74
CA PRO A 122 14.49 7.75 6.84
C PRO A 122 13.05 7.83 6.34
N VAL A 123 12.90 7.97 5.03
CA VAL A 123 11.60 7.88 4.34
C VAL A 123 11.56 6.60 3.51
N ILE A 124 10.46 5.86 3.65
CA ILE A 124 10.08 4.74 2.78
C ILE A 124 9.07 5.26 1.74
N ILE A 125 9.27 4.91 0.49
CA ILE A 125 8.40 5.27 -0.64
C ILE A 125 7.90 3.97 -1.27
N VAL A 126 6.59 3.84 -1.41
CA VAL A 126 5.92 2.70 -2.06
C VAL A 126 4.87 3.20 -3.03
N ASN A 127 4.49 2.35 -3.98
CA ASN A 127 3.26 2.55 -4.76
C ASN A 127 2.15 1.72 -4.10
N ALA A 128 1.17 2.41 -3.51
CA ALA A 128 0.08 1.81 -2.75
C ALA A 128 -0.85 0.94 -3.62
N ASP A 129 -0.88 1.20 -4.92
CA ASP A 129 -1.74 0.50 -5.87
C ASP A 129 -1.11 -0.83 -6.35
N THR A 130 0.20 -1.01 -6.16
CA THR A 130 0.94 -2.20 -6.67
C THR A 130 1.44 -3.12 -5.56
N ILE A 131 1.70 -2.60 -4.37
CA ILE A 131 2.09 -3.44 -3.23
C ILE A 131 0.86 -4.13 -2.63
N THR A 132 1.08 -5.31 -2.07
CA THR A 132 0.04 -6.04 -1.34
C THR A 132 -0.19 -5.42 0.05
N SER A 133 -1.39 -5.60 0.60
CA SER A 133 -1.71 -5.21 1.98
C SER A 133 -0.74 -5.83 2.99
N ALA A 134 -0.28 -7.07 2.75
CA ALA A 134 0.69 -7.74 3.59
C ALA A 134 2.07 -7.05 3.57
N GLU A 135 2.54 -6.61 2.40
CA GLU A 135 3.78 -5.83 2.30
C GLU A 135 3.65 -4.48 3.00
N LEU A 136 2.54 -3.76 2.79
CA LEU A 136 2.30 -2.47 3.43
C LEU A 136 2.29 -2.60 4.96
N ILE A 137 1.67 -3.65 5.51
CA ILE A 137 1.69 -3.93 6.96
C ILE A 137 3.13 -4.18 7.44
N LEU A 138 3.91 -5.00 6.74
CA LEU A 138 5.29 -5.30 7.14
C LEU A 138 6.22 -4.08 7.03
N ILE A 139 6.03 -3.23 6.01
CA ILE A 139 6.74 -1.95 5.85
C ILE A 139 6.36 -0.97 6.96
N SER A 140 5.06 -0.93 7.32
CA SER A 140 4.58 -0.15 8.46
C SER A 140 5.22 -0.61 9.76
N ASN A 141 5.26 -1.93 9.99
CA ASN A 141 5.94 -2.53 11.14
C ASN A 141 7.42 -2.16 11.15
N LEU A 142 8.12 -2.17 10.00
CA LEU A 142 9.52 -1.77 9.91
C LEU A 142 9.72 -0.32 10.37
N ALA A 143 8.88 0.60 9.92
CA ALA A 143 8.95 2.01 10.33
C ALA A 143 8.61 2.18 11.82
N LEU A 144 7.62 1.45 12.34
CA LEU A 144 7.20 1.52 13.74
C LEU A 144 8.25 0.96 14.70
N ILE A 145 8.79 -0.24 14.45
CA ILE A 145 9.79 -0.84 15.35
C ILE A 145 11.12 -0.09 15.37
N THR A 146 11.35 0.78 14.39
CA THR A 146 12.56 1.62 14.30
C THR A 146 12.30 3.08 14.68
N GLY A 147 11.11 3.41 15.22
CA GLY A 147 10.78 4.77 15.67
C GLY A 147 10.75 5.83 14.56
N ASN A 148 10.55 5.39 13.32
CA ASN A 148 10.68 6.22 12.12
C ASN A 148 9.34 6.75 11.59
N VAL A 149 8.41 7.08 12.50
CA VAL A 149 7.08 7.62 12.20
C VAL A 149 6.80 8.81 13.12
N GLY A 150 6.01 9.79 12.64
CA GLY A 150 5.55 10.91 13.47
C GLY A 150 6.58 12.02 13.68
N ARG A 151 7.63 12.08 12.86
CA ARG A 151 8.66 13.14 12.90
C ARG A 151 9.04 13.59 11.49
N SER A 152 9.44 14.86 11.37
CA SER A 152 9.77 15.47 10.07
C SER A 152 10.91 14.73 9.37
N GLY A 153 10.72 14.42 8.09
CA GLY A 153 11.68 13.68 7.27
C GLY A 153 11.73 12.18 7.57
N ALA A 154 10.78 11.63 8.33
CA ALA A 154 10.65 10.19 8.52
C ALA A 154 9.21 9.72 8.26
N GLY A 155 9.06 8.47 7.86
CA GLY A 155 7.75 7.84 7.67
C GLY A 155 7.64 7.10 6.35
N ILE A 156 6.39 6.88 5.94
CA ILE A 156 6.04 6.15 4.73
C ILE A 156 5.26 7.10 3.83
N ILE A 157 5.68 7.18 2.59
CA ILE A 157 4.95 7.83 1.51
C ILE A 157 4.37 6.72 0.65
N ALA A 158 3.06 6.54 0.74
CA ALA A 158 2.30 5.64 -0.09
C ALA A 158 1.73 6.44 -1.26
N LEU A 159 2.25 6.19 -2.47
CA LEU A 159 1.87 6.91 -3.67
C LEU A 159 0.68 6.22 -4.33
N HIS A 160 -0.28 7.01 -4.81
CA HIS A 160 -1.38 6.54 -5.65
C HIS A 160 -1.24 7.10 -7.05
N THR A 161 -1.52 6.27 -8.04
CA THR A 161 -1.38 6.55 -9.48
C THR A 161 -2.47 7.50 -9.97
N ALA A 162 -3.71 7.30 -9.53
CA ALA A 162 -4.82 8.17 -9.89
C ALA A 162 -4.74 9.52 -9.14
N GLY A 163 -4.86 10.62 -9.89
CA GLY A 163 -4.58 11.97 -9.39
C GLY A 163 -5.41 12.41 -8.17
N ASN A 164 -6.61 11.87 -7.98
CA ASN A 164 -7.47 12.16 -6.82
C ASN A 164 -7.84 10.92 -6.00
N ALA A 165 -7.05 9.84 -6.05
CA ALA A 165 -7.33 8.62 -5.28
C ALA A 165 -7.50 8.89 -3.78
N GLN A 166 -6.59 9.68 -3.20
CA GLN A 166 -6.68 10.09 -1.79
C GLN A 166 -7.94 10.91 -1.52
N GLY A 167 -8.30 11.83 -2.42
CA GLY A 167 -9.52 12.62 -2.27
C GLY A 167 -10.79 11.77 -2.32
N LEU A 168 -10.84 10.72 -3.14
CA LEU A 168 -11.96 9.76 -3.14
C LEU A 168 -12.07 9.03 -1.80
N ILE A 169 -10.94 8.57 -1.25
CA ILE A 169 -10.88 7.95 0.09
C ILE A 169 -11.37 8.92 1.15
N ASP A 170 -10.89 10.17 1.11
CA ASP A 170 -11.26 11.21 2.07
C ASP A 170 -12.74 11.61 1.96
N MET A 171 -13.32 11.51 0.76
CA MET A 171 -14.76 11.74 0.53
C MET A 171 -15.63 10.52 0.83
N GLY A 172 -15.06 9.43 1.36
CA GLY A 172 -15.82 8.24 1.75
C GLY A 172 -16.29 7.40 0.57
N VAL A 173 -15.59 7.44 -0.56
CA VAL A 173 -15.79 6.50 -1.67
C VAL A 173 -15.16 5.15 -1.27
N ASN A 174 -15.73 4.54 -0.24
CA ASN A 174 -15.30 3.30 0.36
C ASN A 174 -16.49 2.59 1.02
N PRO A 175 -16.66 1.27 0.86
CA PRO A 175 -17.79 0.55 1.43
C PRO A 175 -17.86 0.58 2.97
N ASN A 176 -16.76 0.90 3.65
CA ASN A 176 -16.66 0.83 5.11
C ASN A 176 -16.70 2.19 5.81
N TYR A 177 -16.53 3.28 5.08
CA TYR A 177 -16.25 4.59 5.66
C TYR A 177 -17.10 5.70 5.02
N LEU A 178 -17.55 6.60 5.88
CA LEU A 178 -18.13 7.89 5.51
C LEU A 178 -17.00 8.95 5.36
N PRO A 179 -17.28 10.14 4.80
CA PRO A 179 -16.28 11.18 4.58
C PRO A 179 -15.41 11.45 5.83
N GLY A 180 -14.11 11.62 5.62
CA GLY A 180 -13.10 11.74 6.68
C GLY A 180 -12.69 10.41 7.29
N GLN A 181 -12.83 9.30 6.56
CA GLN A 181 -12.46 7.94 6.98
C GLN A 181 -13.16 7.52 8.29
N GLN A 182 -14.44 7.88 8.44
CA GLN A 182 -15.21 7.60 9.65
C GLN A 182 -16.00 6.30 9.49
N PRO A 183 -15.83 5.29 10.36
CA PRO A 183 -16.46 3.99 10.15
C PRO A 183 -17.99 4.08 10.08
N ILE A 184 -18.59 3.51 9.03
CA ILE A 184 -20.06 3.47 8.88
C ILE A 184 -20.71 2.65 10.01
N THR A 185 -19.98 1.71 10.60
CA THR A 185 -20.45 0.87 11.70
C THR A 185 -20.55 1.62 13.04
N ALA A 186 -19.96 2.82 13.16
CA ALA A 186 -19.97 3.61 14.39
C ALA A 186 -21.30 4.39 14.53
N PRO A 187 -22.14 4.12 15.56
CA PRO A 187 -23.45 4.76 15.68
C PRO A 187 -23.39 6.29 15.77
N ALA A 188 -22.43 6.83 16.53
CA ALA A 188 -22.25 8.28 16.68
C ALA A 188 -21.88 8.97 15.36
N VAL A 189 -21.11 8.30 14.50
CA VAL A 189 -20.76 8.81 13.17
C VAL A 189 -22.02 8.87 12.31
N ARG A 190 -22.80 7.78 12.25
CA ARG A 190 -24.05 7.75 11.48
C ARG A 190 -25.01 8.84 11.92
N GLN A 191 -25.29 8.96 13.22
CA GLN A 191 -26.20 9.98 13.75
C GLN A 191 -25.83 11.40 13.30
N LYS A 192 -24.54 11.73 13.30
CA LYS A 192 -24.04 13.03 12.83
C LYS A 192 -24.37 13.28 11.36
N PHE A 193 -24.14 12.29 10.50
CA PHE A 193 -24.42 12.42 9.07
C PHE A 193 -25.93 12.34 8.76
N GLU A 194 -26.69 11.51 9.46
CA GLU A 194 -28.15 11.43 9.34
C GLU A 194 -28.81 12.77 9.70
N ALA A 195 -28.34 13.44 10.75
CA ALA A 195 -28.79 14.77 11.12
C ALA A 195 -28.47 15.83 10.06
N ALA A 196 -27.32 15.72 9.39
CA ALA A 196 -26.90 16.65 8.35
C ALA A 196 -27.61 16.41 7.00
N TRP A 197 -27.88 15.14 6.65
CA TRP A 197 -28.43 14.74 5.35
C TRP A 197 -29.95 14.53 5.37
N GLY A 198 -30.56 14.45 6.56
CA GLY A 198 -32.01 14.26 6.72
C GLY A 198 -32.50 12.88 6.25
N LYS A 199 -31.61 11.88 6.19
CA LYS A 199 -31.89 10.52 5.74
C LYS A 199 -31.17 9.49 6.63
N PRO A 200 -31.77 8.31 6.85
CA PRO A 200 -31.10 7.23 7.56
C PRO A 200 -29.91 6.71 6.75
N ILE A 201 -28.87 6.26 7.44
CA ILE A 201 -27.66 5.70 6.84
C ILE A 201 -27.57 4.22 7.21
N PRO A 202 -27.23 3.31 6.25
CA PRO A 202 -27.06 1.90 6.54
C PRO A 202 -26.08 1.64 7.69
N SER A 203 -26.38 0.64 8.52
CA SER A 203 -25.53 0.28 9.65
C SER A 203 -24.42 -0.71 9.32
N GLU A 204 -24.52 -1.33 8.15
CA GLU A 204 -23.64 -2.39 7.68
C GLU A 204 -22.67 -1.86 6.63
N LYS A 205 -21.57 -2.59 6.44
CA LYS A 205 -20.58 -2.29 5.42
C LYS A 205 -21.15 -2.60 4.04
N GLY A 206 -20.79 -1.79 3.06
CA GLY A 206 -21.05 -2.09 1.65
C GLY A 206 -20.22 -3.27 1.15
N ARG A 207 -20.48 -3.65 -0.11
CA ARG A 207 -19.69 -4.66 -0.83
C ARG A 207 -18.44 -3.99 -1.42
N ASP A 208 -17.31 -4.67 -1.33
CA ASP A 208 -16.09 -4.29 -2.09
C ASP A 208 -16.20 -4.77 -3.54
N ALA A 209 -15.20 -4.43 -4.37
CA ALA A 209 -15.21 -4.78 -5.79
C ALA A 209 -15.37 -6.29 -6.03
N ILE A 210 -14.70 -7.12 -5.24
CA ILE A 210 -14.78 -8.59 -5.36
C ILE A 210 -16.19 -9.08 -4.99
N ALA A 211 -16.75 -8.61 -3.87
CA ALA A 211 -18.09 -8.97 -3.45
C ALA A 211 -19.18 -8.42 -4.40
N ILE A 212 -18.93 -7.31 -5.09
CA ILE A 212 -19.78 -6.81 -6.17
C ILE A 212 -19.72 -7.80 -7.33
N ILE A 213 -18.53 -8.18 -7.81
CA ILE A 213 -18.39 -9.13 -8.93
C ILE A 213 -19.12 -10.44 -8.64
N GLN A 214 -18.84 -11.05 -7.48
CA GLN A 214 -19.50 -12.28 -7.05
C GLN A 214 -21.02 -12.11 -6.89
N GLY A 215 -21.46 -10.94 -6.43
CA GLY A 215 -22.86 -10.62 -6.30
C GLY A 215 -23.59 -10.54 -7.64
N ILE A 216 -22.91 -10.03 -8.68
CA ILE A 216 -23.42 -9.97 -10.06
C ILE A 216 -23.51 -11.39 -10.63
N GLU A 217 -22.44 -12.17 -10.56
CA GLU A 217 -22.40 -13.55 -11.05
C GLU A 217 -23.46 -14.45 -10.39
N ALA A 218 -23.73 -14.24 -9.10
CA ALA A 218 -24.75 -14.97 -8.36
C ALA A 218 -26.19 -14.45 -8.58
N GLY A 219 -26.38 -13.38 -9.37
CA GLY A 219 -27.69 -12.74 -9.59
C GLY A 219 -28.24 -11.95 -8.39
N ASN A 220 -27.40 -11.67 -7.38
CA ASN A 220 -27.74 -10.90 -6.18
C ASN A 220 -27.54 -9.39 -6.35
N ILE A 221 -26.98 -8.96 -7.49
CA ILE A 221 -26.84 -7.57 -7.92
C ILE A 221 -27.40 -7.48 -9.33
N GLN A 222 -28.40 -6.62 -9.50
CA GLN A 222 -29.11 -6.45 -10.78
C GLN A 222 -28.67 -5.19 -11.54
N SER A 223 -27.96 -4.28 -10.88
CA SER A 223 -27.53 -3.02 -11.49
C SER A 223 -26.23 -2.49 -10.90
N ILE A 224 -25.50 -1.74 -11.72
CA ILE A 224 -24.26 -1.06 -11.33
C ILE A 224 -24.16 0.33 -11.98
N LEU A 225 -23.74 1.32 -11.20
CA LEU A 225 -23.38 2.66 -11.67
C LEU A 225 -21.87 2.83 -11.54
N ILE A 226 -21.19 3.09 -12.66
CA ILE A 226 -19.74 3.26 -12.72
C ILE A 226 -19.46 4.71 -13.13
N LEU A 227 -18.69 5.42 -12.30
CA LEU A 227 -18.33 6.82 -12.50
C LEU A 227 -16.82 6.92 -12.73
N GLY A 228 -16.39 7.40 -13.90
CA GLY A 228 -14.97 7.60 -14.24
C GLY A 228 -14.12 6.34 -14.18
N GLY A 229 -14.72 5.17 -14.41
CA GLY A 229 -14.04 3.88 -14.51
C GLY A 229 -13.72 3.52 -15.97
N ASP A 230 -12.73 2.65 -16.19
CA ASP A 230 -12.32 2.27 -17.53
C ASP A 230 -13.46 1.59 -18.31
N ALA A 231 -13.68 2.05 -19.52
CA ALA A 231 -14.87 1.80 -20.33
C ALA A 231 -14.87 0.43 -21.03
N ILE A 232 -14.05 -0.52 -20.55
CA ILE A 232 -13.76 -1.82 -21.19
C ILE A 232 -14.47 -2.98 -20.47
N GLY A 233 -15.49 -2.72 -19.67
CA GLY A 233 -16.29 -3.81 -19.08
C GLY A 233 -15.59 -4.54 -17.95
N LYS A 234 -14.51 -3.98 -17.41
CA LYS A 234 -13.70 -4.63 -16.38
C LYS A 234 -13.85 -3.94 -15.05
N ILE A 235 -14.38 -4.68 -14.07
CA ILE A 235 -14.07 -4.41 -12.67
C ILE A 235 -12.86 -5.29 -12.36
N GLU A 236 -11.71 -4.66 -12.17
CA GLU A 236 -10.40 -5.33 -12.12
C GLU A 236 -10.08 -6.14 -13.39
N ASN A 237 -10.20 -7.47 -13.35
CA ASN A 237 -9.96 -8.39 -14.47
C ASN A 237 -11.22 -9.15 -14.91
N ALA A 238 -12.37 -8.93 -14.26
CA ALA A 238 -13.60 -9.67 -14.53
C ALA A 238 -14.35 -9.08 -15.72
N ILE A 239 -14.78 -9.94 -16.66
CA ILE A 239 -15.74 -9.63 -17.71
C ILE A 239 -17.04 -10.33 -17.32
N PHE A 240 -18.14 -9.60 -17.28
CA PHE A 240 -19.43 -10.18 -16.89
C PHE A 240 -20.12 -10.84 -18.08
N GLU A 241 -20.49 -12.10 -17.92
CA GLU A 241 -21.29 -12.86 -18.91
C GLU A 241 -22.79 -12.85 -18.60
N VAL A 242 -23.17 -12.36 -17.43
CA VAL A 242 -24.57 -12.21 -17.00
C VAL A 242 -25.09 -10.80 -17.34
N PRO A 243 -26.33 -10.67 -17.85
CA PRO A 243 -26.94 -9.38 -18.10
C PRO A 243 -27.05 -8.57 -16.81
N ILE A 244 -26.57 -7.34 -16.84
CA ILE A 244 -26.66 -6.39 -15.72
C ILE A 244 -27.00 -5.02 -16.26
N PHE A 245 -27.98 -4.36 -15.63
CA PHE A 245 -28.24 -2.96 -15.98
C PHE A 245 -27.04 -2.10 -15.56
N SER A 246 -26.30 -1.60 -16.53
CA SER A 246 -25.09 -0.82 -16.28
C SER A 246 -25.25 0.61 -16.76
N VAL A 247 -24.79 1.56 -15.94
CA VAL A 247 -24.65 2.96 -16.34
C VAL A 247 -23.19 3.34 -16.18
N LEU A 248 -22.53 3.63 -17.30
CA LEU A 248 -21.19 4.19 -17.31
C LEU A 248 -21.27 5.71 -17.53
N ILE A 249 -20.69 6.47 -16.61
CA ILE A 249 -20.50 7.91 -16.76
C ILE A 249 -19.00 8.15 -16.90
N ASP A 250 -18.55 8.46 -18.11
CA ASP A 250 -17.17 8.80 -18.42
C ASP A 250 -17.12 10.02 -19.36
N THR A 251 -15.98 10.70 -19.36
CA THR A 251 -15.64 11.78 -20.28
C THR A 251 -15.32 11.29 -21.70
N VAL A 252 -14.97 10.01 -21.85
CA VAL A 252 -14.70 9.36 -23.14
C VAL A 252 -15.72 8.25 -23.36
N PHE A 253 -16.43 8.29 -24.49
CA PHE A 253 -17.38 7.25 -24.86
C PHE A 253 -16.63 6.05 -25.47
N PRO A 254 -16.79 4.82 -24.94
CA PRO A 254 -16.25 3.64 -25.61
C PRO A 254 -17.01 3.35 -26.92
N GLU A 255 -16.30 2.85 -27.94
CA GLU A 255 -16.93 2.46 -29.22
C GLU A 255 -17.91 1.28 -29.07
N THR A 256 -17.73 0.46 -28.04
CA THR A 256 -18.59 -0.67 -27.68
C THR A 256 -19.07 -0.53 -26.23
N PRO A 257 -20.36 -0.81 -25.94
CA PRO A 257 -20.86 -0.86 -24.57
C PRO A 257 -20.03 -1.85 -23.73
N PRO A 258 -19.55 -1.45 -22.55
CA PRO A 258 -18.67 -2.30 -21.72
C PRO A 258 -19.35 -3.55 -21.15
N TYR A 259 -20.68 -3.53 -21.00
CA TYR A 259 -21.44 -4.62 -20.37
C TYR A 259 -22.64 -4.99 -21.25
N PRO A 260 -23.01 -6.28 -21.32
CA PRO A 260 -24.21 -6.70 -22.03
C PRO A 260 -25.47 -6.24 -21.28
N ASP A 261 -26.32 -5.47 -21.98
CA ASP A 261 -27.68 -5.12 -21.54
C ASP A 261 -28.65 -6.31 -21.67
#